data_AF-A0A2V9B8D2-F1
#
_entry.id   AF-A0A2V9B8D2-F1
#
_cell.length_a   1.000
_cell.length_b   1.000
_cell.length_c   1.000
_cell.angle_alpha   90.00
_cell.angle_beta   90.00
_cell.angle_gamma   90.00
#
_symmetry.space_group_name_H-M   'P 1'
#
loop_
_entity.id
_entity.type
_entity.pdbx_description
1 polymer ?
#
loop_
_entity_poly.entity_id
_entity_poly.type
_entity_poly.pdbx_seq_one_letter_code
_entity_poly.pdbx_strand_id
1 'polypeptide(L)'
;MLLATTLLWTTLRIAQSPRLWLWLTYGALWGVTLLTNPSLGIVLPFLLFWAVRHARTQVKISWHAPVFASGLILICCLPWTLRNYGIFHRVIPIRSSLPFELWIGNNDIFDEHAIGGLRRITRFEETRHYSQVGENAYLDEKSRLANSFIQQKPSLFLRLTARKIVATWTGTEHPLADFRRADSLLVRIIILSNLILSLGMFLGIALLVRSKRSFAFPIAVFPLLYPLIYYLTHTSLRYRHPIDPLLVFLTVFAVADLFFRYRSNASETSP
;
A
#
# COMPACT_ATOMS: atom_id res chain seq x y z
N MET A 1 0.52 9.39 -5.71
CA MET A 1 1.97 9.53 -5.47
C MET A 1 2.28 10.66 -4.50
N LEU A 2 1.94 11.92 -4.85
CA LEU A 2 2.27 13.10 -4.03
C LEU A 2 1.82 12.99 -2.56
N LEU A 3 0.56 12.60 -2.31
CA LEU A 3 0.03 12.44 -0.95
C LEU A 3 0.89 11.51 -0.07
N ALA A 4 1.27 10.34 -0.59
CA ALA A 4 2.07 9.37 0.15
C ALA A 4 3.46 9.92 0.51
N THR A 5 4.13 10.57 -0.45
CA THR A 5 5.42 11.22 -0.20
C THR A 5 5.30 12.37 0.79
N THR A 6 4.25 13.20 0.69
CA THR A 6 3.99 14.29 1.64
C THR A 6 3.70 13.76 3.04
N LEU A 7 2.97 12.65 3.19
CA LEU A 7 2.73 12.00 4.49
C LEU A 7 4.02 11.50 5.12
N LEU A 8 4.88 10.86 4.32
CA LEU A 8 6.18 10.42 4.83
C LEU A 8 7.05 11.61 5.24
N TRP A 9 7.13 12.63 4.40
CA TRP A 9 7.89 13.85 4.70
C TRP A 9 7.38 14.58 5.94
N THR A 10 6.06 14.75 6.07
CA THR A 10 5.45 15.36 7.27
C THR A 10 5.70 14.49 8.51
N THR A 11 5.64 13.16 8.40
CA THR A 11 6.00 12.24 9.51
C THR A 11 7.43 12.50 10.00
N LEU A 12 8.39 12.68 9.09
CA LEU A 12 9.77 12.99 9.45
C LEU A 12 9.91 14.40 10.06
N ARG A 13 9.16 15.38 9.55
CA ARG A 13 9.17 16.77 10.05
C ARG A 13 8.60 16.89 11.46
N ILE A 14 7.45 16.27 11.75
CA ILE A 14 6.83 16.33 13.09
C ILE A 14 7.68 15.62 14.15
N ALA A 15 8.43 14.59 13.74
CA ALA A 15 9.32 13.85 14.62
C ALA A 15 10.49 14.69 15.14
N GLN A 16 10.81 15.81 14.48
CA GLN A 16 11.93 16.71 14.80
C GLN A 16 11.48 18.07 15.35
N SER A 17 10.19 18.32 15.55
CA SER A 17 9.68 19.63 15.94
C SER A 17 8.66 19.55 17.09
N PRO A 18 8.74 20.45 18.09
CA PRO A 18 7.76 20.48 19.17
C PRO A 18 6.48 21.26 18.82
N ARG A 19 6.41 21.87 17.64
CA ARG A 19 5.35 22.80 17.27
C ARG A 19 4.02 22.06 17.11
N LEU A 20 3.04 22.41 17.94
CA LEU A 20 1.71 21.80 17.91
C LEU A 20 1.02 21.94 16.54
N TRP A 21 1.17 23.08 15.88
CA TRP A 21 0.57 23.30 14.54
C TRP A 21 1.00 22.24 13.52
N LEU A 22 2.25 21.73 13.58
CA LEU A 22 2.70 20.68 12.67
C LEU A 22 1.98 19.33 12.92
N TRP A 23 1.60 19.05 14.16
CA TRP A 23 0.80 17.87 14.50
C TRP A 23 -0.64 18.02 14.04
N LEU A 24 -1.21 19.23 14.12
CA LEU A 24 -2.52 19.53 13.55
C LEU A 24 -2.52 19.39 12.02
N THR A 25 -1.55 19.98 11.32
CA THR A 25 -1.46 19.81 9.86
C THR A 25 -1.24 18.36 9.46
N TYR A 26 -0.48 17.59 10.25
CA TYR A 26 -0.35 16.15 10.06
C TYR A 26 -1.67 15.40 10.21
N GLY A 27 -2.46 15.71 11.25
CA GLY A 27 -3.78 15.13 11.45
C GLY A 27 -4.76 15.47 10.31
N ALA A 28 -4.80 16.73 9.87
CA ALA A 28 -5.62 17.16 8.74
C ALA A 28 -5.21 16.46 7.43
N LEU A 29 -3.91 16.36 7.16
CA LEU A 29 -3.39 15.69 5.97
C LEU A 29 -3.76 14.19 5.95
N TRP A 30 -3.68 13.53 7.11
CA TRP A 30 -4.14 12.14 7.24
C TRP A 30 -5.65 12.01 7.04
N GLY A 31 -6.46 12.91 7.61
CA GLY A 31 -7.91 12.94 7.40
C GLY A 31 -8.28 13.02 5.92
N VAL A 32 -7.70 13.99 5.20
CA VAL A 32 -7.89 14.14 3.74
C VAL A 32 -7.41 12.91 2.97
N THR A 33 -6.25 12.37 3.35
CA THR A 33 -5.69 11.16 2.74
C THR A 33 -6.63 9.98 2.88
N LEU A 34 -7.14 9.73 4.08
CA LEU A 34 -8.03 8.60 4.35
C LEU A 34 -9.33 8.72 3.58
N LEU A 35 -9.90 9.93 3.49
CA LEU A 35 -11.10 10.20 2.67
C LEU A 35 -10.85 9.97 1.16
N THR A 36 -9.63 10.18 0.69
CA THR A 36 -9.27 10.03 -0.73
C THR A 36 -8.90 8.58 -1.07
N ASN A 37 -8.06 7.97 -0.23
CA ASN A 37 -7.53 6.63 -0.40
C ASN A 37 -7.36 5.96 0.98
N PRO A 38 -8.39 5.22 1.44
CA PRO A 38 -8.37 4.58 2.76
C PRO A 38 -7.30 3.48 2.87
N SER A 39 -6.81 2.92 1.75
CA SER A 39 -5.76 1.89 1.75
C SER A 39 -4.45 2.39 2.36
N LEU A 40 -4.18 3.70 2.31
CA LEU A 40 -3.02 4.30 2.99
C LEU A 40 -3.13 4.26 4.52
N GLY A 41 -4.33 4.02 5.07
CA GLY A 41 -4.54 3.90 6.51
C GLY A 41 -3.77 2.75 7.16
N ILE A 42 -3.38 1.72 6.40
CA ILE A 42 -2.60 0.60 6.95
C ILE A 42 -1.23 1.03 7.51
N VAL A 43 -0.63 2.10 6.97
CA VAL A 43 0.67 2.60 7.44
C VAL A 43 0.56 3.64 8.56
N LEU A 44 -0.62 4.26 8.75
CA LEU A 44 -0.86 5.31 9.74
C LEU A 44 -0.41 4.93 11.17
N PRO A 45 -0.84 3.79 11.76
CA PRO A 45 -0.47 3.48 13.14
C PRO A 45 1.04 3.34 13.33
N PHE A 46 1.75 2.80 12.33
CA PHE A 46 3.21 2.62 12.39
C PHE A 46 3.96 3.95 12.28
N LEU A 47 3.53 4.82 11.36
CA LEU A 47 4.13 6.14 11.16
C LEU A 47 3.86 7.07 12.34
N LEU A 48 2.62 7.10 12.84
CA LEU A 48 2.23 7.88 14.01
C LEU A 48 2.97 7.38 15.26
N PHE A 49 3.02 6.07 15.49
CA PHE A 49 3.74 5.50 16.62
C PHE A 49 5.23 5.89 16.60
N TRP A 50 5.89 5.74 15.45
CA TRP A 50 7.29 6.13 15.30
C TRP A 50 7.49 7.63 15.53
N ALA A 51 6.65 8.47 14.93
CA ALA A 51 6.74 9.92 15.08
C ALA A 51 6.56 10.37 16.52
N VAL A 52 5.59 9.81 17.25
CA VAL A 52 5.35 10.10 18.67
C VAL A 52 6.54 9.66 19.51
N ARG A 53 6.99 8.42 19.33
CA ARG A 53 8.15 7.89 20.07
C ARG A 53 9.38 8.77 19.83
N HIS A 54 9.68 9.10 18.57
CA HIS A 54 10.85 9.89 18.24
C HIS A 54 10.75 11.32 18.79
N ALA A 55 9.64 12.01 18.56
CA ALA A 55 9.43 13.37 19.07
C ALA A 55 9.45 13.44 20.60
N ARG A 56 8.93 12.42 21.31
CA ARG A 56 8.99 12.34 22.77
C ARG A 56 10.43 12.18 23.28
N THR A 57 11.24 11.35 22.62
CA THR A 57 12.62 11.10 23.03
C THR A 57 13.58 12.23 22.67
N GLN A 58 13.46 12.82 21.48
CA GLN A 58 14.41 13.80 20.96
C GLN A 58 14.01 15.25 21.26
N VAL A 59 12.71 15.54 21.24
CA VAL A 59 12.18 16.93 21.25
C VAL A 59 11.23 17.19 22.44
N LYS A 60 10.96 16.17 23.27
CA LYS A 60 10.17 16.24 24.51
C LYS A 60 8.77 16.86 24.35
N ILE A 61 8.03 16.45 23.32
CA ILE A 61 6.67 16.95 23.07
C ILE A 61 5.66 16.55 24.17
N SER A 62 4.60 17.33 24.36
CA SER A 62 3.46 16.97 25.21
C SER A 62 2.55 15.91 24.55
N TRP A 63 1.87 15.09 25.34
CA TRP A 63 0.87 14.10 24.87
C TRP A 63 -0.33 14.74 24.16
N HIS A 64 -0.56 16.04 24.36
CA HIS A 64 -1.67 16.75 23.72
C HIS A 64 -1.49 16.80 22.19
N ALA A 65 -0.24 16.87 21.70
CA ALA A 65 0.04 16.97 20.28
C ALA A 65 -0.44 15.74 19.47
N PRO A 66 -0.06 14.49 19.81
CA PRO A 66 -0.61 13.32 19.12
C PRO A 66 -2.11 13.13 19.35
N VAL A 67 -2.62 13.46 20.55
CA VAL A 67 -4.07 13.39 20.83
C VAL A 67 -4.85 14.31 19.90
N PHE A 68 -4.41 15.56 19.73
CA PHE A 68 -5.06 16.48 18.81
C PHE A 68 -4.90 16.07 17.35
N ALA A 69 -3.75 15.53 16.95
CA ALA A 69 -3.55 14.98 15.60
C ALA A 69 -4.54 13.84 15.32
N SER A 70 -4.64 12.86 16.22
CA SER A 70 -5.59 11.74 16.11
C SER A 70 -7.05 12.20 16.15
N GLY A 71 -7.38 13.14 17.04
CA GLY A 71 -8.71 13.74 17.11
C GLY A 71 -9.09 14.43 15.81
N LEU A 72 -8.17 15.15 15.17
CA LEU A 72 -8.42 15.81 13.90
C LEU A 72 -8.62 14.83 12.74
N ILE A 73 -7.88 13.71 12.71
CA ILE A 73 -8.13 12.63 11.74
C ILE A 73 -9.57 12.13 11.88
N LEU A 74 -10.02 11.87 13.11
CA LEU A 74 -11.39 11.41 13.39
C LEU A 74 -12.41 12.47 12.97
N ILE A 75 -12.21 13.74 13.33
CA ILE A 75 -13.11 14.85 12.95
C ILE A 75 -13.23 14.98 11.43
N CYS A 76 -12.15 14.77 10.67
CA CYS A 76 -12.21 14.78 9.22
C CYS A 76 -13.03 13.61 8.65
N CYS A 77 -12.88 12.41 9.21
CA CYS A 77 -13.57 11.21 8.70
C CYS A 77 -15.03 11.11 9.17
N LEU A 78 -15.34 11.64 10.35
CA LEU A 78 -16.63 11.45 11.03
C LEU A 78 -17.85 11.93 10.24
N PRO A 79 -17.86 13.12 9.59
CA PRO A 79 -19.00 13.57 8.81
C PRO A 79 -19.39 12.60 7.70
N TRP A 80 -18.39 12.04 7.02
CA TRP A 80 -18.61 11.05 5.96
C TRP A 80 -19.09 9.71 6.53
N THR A 81 -18.50 9.26 7.64
CA THR A 81 -18.95 8.06 8.35
C THR A 81 -20.41 8.17 8.81
N LEU A 82 -20.80 9.31 9.39
CA LEU A 82 -22.17 9.55 9.86
C LEU A 82 -23.16 9.61 8.68
N ARG A 83 -22.78 10.26 7.58
CA ARG A 83 -23.58 10.25 6.34
C ARG A 83 -23.78 8.83 5.81
N ASN A 84 -22.72 8.01 5.82
CA ASN A 84 -22.83 6.62 5.39
C ASN A 84 -23.71 5.81 6.33
N TYR A 85 -23.58 6.00 7.64
CA TYR A 85 -24.43 5.33 8.61
C TYR A 85 -25.91 5.71 8.44
N GLY A 86 -26.21 6.99 8.20
CA GLY A 86 -27.58 7.45 7.98
C GLY A 86 -28.25 6.88 6.73
N ILE A 87 -27.48 6.55 5.68
CA ILE A 87 -28.00 6.03 4.40
C ILE A 87 -27.99 4.51 4.37
N PHE A 88 -26.91 3.89 4.82
CA PHE A 88 -26.70 2.45 4.72
C PHE A 88 -27.09 1.69 5.99
N HIS A 89 -27.37 2.40 7.09
CA HIS A 89 -27.65 1.84 8.42
C HIS A 89 -26.56 0.86 8.89
N ARG A 90 -25.31 1.11 8.47
CA ARG A 90 -24.13 0.29 8.75
C ARG A 90 -22.90 1.16 8.98
N VAL A 91 -21.99 0.68 9.82
CA VAL A 91 -20.73 1.37 10.09
C VAL A 91 -19.79 1.19 8.91
N ILE A 92 -19.82 2.15 7.98
CA ILE A 92 -18.91 2.24 6.83
C ILE A 92 -18.06 3.50 7.02
N PRO A 93 -16.88 3.40 7.65
CA PRO A 93 -16.09 4.57 8.05
C PRO A 93 -15.77 5.50 6.88
N ILE A 94 -15.38 4.93 5.73
CA ILE A 94 -14.93 5.72 4.58
C ILE A 94 -15.50 5.14 3.29
N ARG A 95 -15.14 3.88 2.98
CA ARG A 95 -15.52 3.22 1.73
C ARG A 95 -15.92 1.78 2.01
N SER A 96 -16.96 1.35 1.31
CA SER A 96 -17.60 0.04 1.41
C SER A 96 -17.05 -0.98 0.40
N SER A 97 -16.09 -0.61 -0.45
CA SER A 97 -15.66 -1.42 -1.61
C SER A 97 -14.87 -2.68 -1.27
N LEU A 98 -14.42 -2.85 -0.02
CA LEU A 98 -13.54 -3.95 0.37
C LEU A 98 -14.09 -5.34 0.03
N PRO A 99 -15.37 -5.69 0.27
CA PRO A 99 -15.92 -6.99 -0.10
C PRO A 99 -15.85 -7.27 -1.60
N PHE A 100 -16.12 -6.27 -2.43
CA PHE A 100 -16.03 -6.40 -3.88
C PHE A 100 -14.58 -6.59 -4.33
N GLU A 101 -13.64 -5.79 -3.81
CA GLU A 101 -12.22 -5.90 -4.17
C GLU A 101 -11.61 -7.23 -3.67
N LEU A 102 -12.12 -7.78 -2.57
CA LEU A 102 -11.75 -9.12 -2.12
C LEU A 102 -12.29 -10.19 -3.07
N TRP A 103 -13.56 -10.09 -3.48
CA TRP A 103 -14.18 -11.05 -4.40
C TRP A 103 -13.56 -11.01 -5.80
N ILE A 104 -13.32 -9.84 -6.38
CA ILE A 104 -12.85 -9.72 -7.77
C ILE A 104 -11.50 -10.41 -8.00
N GLY A 105 -10.63 -10.43 -6.99
CA GLY A 105 -9.36 -11.14 -7.03
C GLY A 105 -9.38 -12.56 -6.46
N ASN A 106 -10.50 -13.00 -5.87
CA ASN A 106 -10.64 -14.31 -5.21
C ASN A 106 -12.03 -14.90 -5.50
N ASN A 107 -12.21 -15.43 -6.70
CA ASN A 107 -13.44 -16.07 -7.12
C ASN A 107 -13.14 -17.21 -8.11
N ASP A 108 -14.19 -17.98 -8.44
CA ASP A 108 -14.08 -19.22 -9.20
C ASP A 108 -13.59 -19.06 -10.64
N ILE A 109 -13.51 -17.85 -11.20
CA ILE A 109 -12.91 -17.64 -12.53
C ILE A 109 -11.42 -18.00 -12.55
N PHE A 110 -10.77 -18.04 -11.39
CA PHE A 110 -9.38 -18.44 -11.30
C PHE A 110 -9.20 -19.94 -11.09
N ASP A 111 -10.30 -20.69 -10.94
CA ASP A 111 -10.27 -22.13 -10.84
C ASP A 111 -10.44 -22.78 -12.21
N GLU A 112 -9.38 -23.44 -12.66
CA GLU A 112 -9.33 -24.18 -13.92
C GLU A 112 -10.33 -25.36 -13.95
N HIS A 113 -10.82 -25.81 -12.79
CA HIS A 113 -11.77 -26.91 -12.65
C HIS A 113 -13.21 -26.44 -12.37
N ALA A 114 -13.50 -25.14 -12.50
CA ALA A 114 -14.83 -24.61 -12.22
C ALA A 114 -15.90 -25.21 -13.16
N ILE A 115 -16.92 -25.84 -12.57
CA ILE A 115 -18.06 -26.42 -13.28
C ILE A 115 -18.91 -25.25 -13.82
N GLY A 116 -18.90 -25.05 -15.15
CA GLY A 116 -19.59 -23.94 -15.83
C GLY A 116 -18.68 -23.06 -16.69
N GLY A 117 -17.37 -23.33 -16.72
CA GLY A 117 -16.39 -22.60 -17.53
C GLY A 117 -15.97 -21.26 -16.93
N LEU A 118 -15.00 -20.60 -17.57
CA LEU A 118 -14.50 -19.27 -17.19
C LEU A 118 -15.58 -18.21 -17.41
N ARG A 119 -16.46 -17.99 -16.42
CA ARG A 119 -17.46 -16.92 -16.48
C ARG A 119 -16.75 -15.56 -16.47
N ARG A 120 -16.86 -14.80 -17.56
CA ARG A 120 -16.26 -13.47 -17.63
C ARG A 120 -17.03 -12.50 -16.73
N ILE A 121 -16.34 -11.85 -15.79
CA ILE A 121 -16.92 -10.76 -15.00
C ILE A 121 -16.95 -9.51 -15.88
N THR A 122 -18.13 -9.02 -16.21
CA THR A 122 -18.29 -7.80 -17.02
C THR A 122 -18.71 -6.61 -16.16
N ARG A 123 -18.17 -5.43 -16.46
CA ARG A 123 -18.56 -4.19 -15.76
C ARG A 123 -20.06 -3.92 -15.89
N PHE A 124 -20.64 -4.24 -17.05
CA PHE A 124 -22.06 -3.99 -17.32
C PHE A 124 -22.97 -4.83 -16.42
N GLU A 125 -22.71 -6.13 -16.31
CA GLU A 125 -23.50 -7.03 -15.45
C GLU A 125 -23.39 -6.64 -13.98
N GLU A 126 -22.17 -6.39 -13.48
CA GLU A 126 -21.97 -6.02 -12.08
C GLU A 126 -22.61 -4.66 -11.75
N THR A 127 -22.54 -3.68 -12.65
CA THR A 127 -23.19 -2.37 -12.46
C THR A 127 -24.71 -2.51 -12.49
N ARG A 128 -25.26 -3.32 -13.40
CA ARG A 128 -26.69 -3.58 -13.47
C ARG A 128 -27.19 -4.28 -12.22
N HIS A 129 -26.48 -5.32 -11.76
CA HIS A 129 -26.80 -6.05 -10.54
C HIS A 129 -26.76 -5.13 -9.33
N TYR A 130 -25.70 -4.34 -9.18
CA TYR A 130 -25.57 -3.34 -8.12
C TYR A 130 -26.77 -2.38 -8.07
N SER A 131 -27.22 -1.87 -9.22
CA SER A 131 -28.38 -0.98 -9.29
C SER A 131 -29.71 -1.67 -8.97
N GLN A 132 -29.82 -2.99 -9.19
CA GLN A 132 -31.04 -3.76 -8.94
C GLN A 132 -31.19 -4.14 -7.46
N VAL A 133 -30.13 -4.65 -6.83
CA VAL A 133 -30.18 -5.15 -5.44
C VAL A 133 -29.78 -4.09 -4.41
N GLY A 134 -29.16 -3.00 -4.85
CA GLY A 134 -28.61 -1.97 -3.98
C GLY A 134 -27.27 -2.35 -3.35
N GLU A 135 -26.54 -1.32 -2.87
CA GLU A 135 -25.15 -1.44 -2.41
C GLU A 135 -24.96 -2.46 -1.29
N ASN A 136 -25.80 -2.42 -0.24
CA ASN A 136 -25.66 -3.29 0.91
C ASN A 136 -25.82 -4.78 0.55
N ALA A 137 -26.90 -5.12 -0.15
CA ALA A 137 -27.17 -6.51 -0.54
C ALA A 137 -26.11 -7.03 -1.51
N TYR A 138 -25.68 -6.19 -2.46
CA TYR A 138 -24.59 -6.50 -3.38
C TYR A 138 -23.29 -6.80 -2.63
N LEU A 139 -22.88 -5.95 -1.70
CA LEU A 139 -21.62 -6.12 -0.97
C LEU A 139 -21.67 -7.32 0.00
N ASP A 140 -22.81 -7.62 0.60
CA ASP A 140 -23.01 -8.82 1.41
C ASP A 140 -22.89 -10.10 0.57
N GLU A 141 -23.45 -10.08 -0.64
CA GLU A 141 -23.28 -11.16 -1.59
C GLU A 141 -21.79 -11.36 -1.94
N LYS A 142 -21.09 -10.29 -2.34
CA LYS A 142 -19.66 -10.38 -2.69
C LYS A 142 -18.80 -10.82 -1.51
N SER A 143 -19.10 -10.35 -0.30
CA SER A 143 -18.43 -10.78 0.92
C SER A 143 -18.58 -12.29 1.13
N ARG A 144 -19.81 -12.81 1.02
CA ARG A 144 -20.08 -14.25 1.16
C ARG A 144 -19.37 -15.06 0.09
N LEU A 145 -19.41 -14.63 -1.18
CA LEU A 145 -18.74 -15.33 -2.28
C LEU A 145 -17.22 -15.38 -2.08
N ALA A 146 -16.59 -14.25 -1.72
CA ALA A 146 -15.15 -14.20 -1.46
C ALA A 146 -14.76 -15.12 -0.29
N ASN A 147 -15.49 -15.06 0.82
CA ASN A 147 -15.22 -15.89 1.99
C ASN A 147 -15.42 -17.38 1.67
N SER A 148 -16.48 -17.72 0.94
CA SER A 148 -16.74 -19.09 0.48
C SER A 148 -15.61 -19.61 -0.38
N PHE A 149 -15.12 -18.82 -1.34
CA PHE A 149 -13.97 -19.19 -2.18
C PHE A 149 -12.71 -19.45 -1.34
N ILE A 150 -12.38 -18.54 -0.40
CA ILE A 150 -11.19 -18.67 0.45
C ILE A 150 -11.27 -19.94 1.32
N GLN A 151 -12.46 -20.24 1.86
CA GLN A 151 -12.68 -21.42 2.71
C GLN A 151 -12.65 -22.73 1.92
N GLN A 152 -13.27 -22.76 0.74
CA GLN A 152 -13.35 -23.97 -0.09
C GLN A 152 -12.05 -24.27 -0.83
N LYS A 153 -11.28 -23.22 -1.19
CA LYS A 153 -10.09 -23.34 -2.05
C LYS A 153 -8.86 -22.61 -1.47
N PRO A 154 -8.41 -22.96 -0.24
CA PRO A 154 -7.32 -22.24 0.43
C PRO A 154 -5.98 -22.34 -0.31
N SER A 155 -5.69 -23.47 -0.95
CA SER A 155 -4.45 -23.66 -1.73
C SER A 155 -4.42 -22.75 -2.98
N LEU A 156 -5.55 -22.62 -3.67
CA LEU A 156 -5.70 -21.72 -4.80
C LEU A 156 -5.59 -20.25 -4.35
N PHE A 157 -6.24 -19.89 -3.25
CA PHE A 157 -6.12 -18.55 -2.66
C PHE A 157 -4.66 -18.18 -2.34
N LEU A 158 -3.88 -19.08 -1.73
CA LEU A 158 -2.46 -18.87 -1.47
C LEU A 158 -1.65 -18.71 -2.76
N ARG A 159 -1.93 -19.52 -3.79
CA ARG A 159 -1.28 -19.42 -5.10
C ARG A 159 -1.58 -18.09 -5.79
N LEU A 160 -2.83 -17.62 -5.74
CA LEU A 160 -3.23 -16.32 -6.28
C LEU A 160 -2.58 -15.17 -5.50
N THR A 161 -2.54 -15.26 -4.18
CA THR A 161 -1.84 -14.29 -3.32
C THR A 161 -0.36 -14.21 -3.70
N ALA A 162 0.32 -15.34 -3.90
CA ALA A 162 1.71 -15.36 -4.35
C ALA A 162 1.89 -14.72 -5.73
N ARG A 163 1.00 -15.00 -6.69
CA ARG A 163 1.00 -14.34 -8.02
C ARG A 163 0.81 -12.82 -7.91
N LYS A 164 -0.10 -12.36 -7.04
CA LYS A 164 -0.33 -10.93 -6.77
C LYS A 164 0.90 -10.26 -6.14
N ILE A 165 1.60 -10.95 -5.23
CA ILE A 165 2.87 -10.48 -4.66
C ILE A 165 3.90 -10.28 -5.78
N VAL A 166 4.11 -11.29 -6.63
CA VAL A 166 5.03 -11.21 -7.77
C VAL A 166 4.63 -10.04 -8.69
N ALA A 167 3.37 -9.99 -9.11
CA ALA A 167 2.86 -8.94 -10.01
C ALA A 167 2.99 -7.53 -9.44
N THR A 168 2.88 -7.37 -8.13
CA THR A 168 3.10 -6.07 -7.48
C THR A 168 4.55 -5.60 -7.64
N TRP A 169 5.53 -6.50 -7.54
CA TRP A 169 6.93 -6.13 -7.59
C TRP A 169 7.50 -6.11 -9.02
N THR A 170 7.11 -7.06 -9.86
CA THR A 170 7.65 -7.20 -11.23
C THR A 170 6.76 -6.57 -12.30
N GLY A 171 5.53 -6.21 -11.95
CA GLY A 171 4.52 -5.68 -12.87
C GLY A 171 3.71 -6.72 -13.62
N THR A 172 4.00 -8.01 -13.43
CA THR A 172 3.23 -9.12 -14.03
C THR A 172 3.29 -10.39 -13.20
N GLU A 173 2.29 -11.27 -13.32
CA GLU A 173 2.20 -12.52 -12.55
C GLU A 173 3.29 -13.53 -12.94
N HIS A 174 3.76 -13.51 -14.19
CA HIS A 174 4.69 -14.48 -14.74
C HIS A 174 5.91 -13.83 -15.44
N PRO A 175 6.77 -13.10 -14.69
CA PRO A 175 7.78 -12.20 -15.26
C PRO A 175 8.73 -12.87 -16.25
N LEU A 176 9.21 -14.10 -15.97
CA LEU A 176 10.12 -14.81 -16.88
C LEU A 176 9.42 -15.24 -18.17
N ALA A 177 8.19 -15.74 -18.06
CA ALA A 177 7.43 -16.19 -19.22
C ALA A 177 7.02 -14.99 -20.09
N ASP A 178 6.54 -13.93 -19.46
CA ASP A 178 6.08 -12.72 -20.14
C ASP A 178 7.25 -11.96 -20.78
N PHE A 179 8.42 -11.93 -20.13
CA PHE A 179 9.63 -11.35 -20.73
C PHE A 179 10.07 -12.10 -21.99
N ARG A 180 10.01 -13.45 -21.98
CA ARG A 180 10.37 -14.28 -23.14
C ARG A 180 9.36 -14.16 -24.28
N ARG A 181 8.06 -14.10 -23.96
CA ARG A 181 6.97 -13.98 -24.94
C ARG A 181 6.74 -12.55 -25.42
N ALA A 182 7.31 -11.54 -24.75
CA ALA A 182 7.11 -10.16 -25.13
C ALA A 182 7.76 -9.89 -26.49
N ASP A 183 6.92 -9.63 -27.50
CA ASP A 183 7.35 -9.17 -28.82
C ASP A 183 7.78 -7.70 -28.81
N SER A 184 7.25 -6.91 -27.87
CA SER A 184 7.55 -5.49 -27.72
C SER A 184 8.74 -5.24 -26.79
N LEU A 185 9.73 -4.50 -27.29
CA LEU A 185 10.87 -4.03 -26.48
C LEU A 185 10.40 -3.20 -25.28
N LEU A 186 9.35 -2.39 -25.45
CA LEU A 186 8.80 -1.56 -24.38
C LEU A 186 8.30 -2.41 -23.21
N VAL A 187 7.62 -3.53 -23.49
CA VAL A 187 7.15 -4.46 -22.44
C VAL A 187 8.34 -5.08 -21.70
N ARG A 188 9.39 -5.49 -22.42
CA ARG A 188 10.62 -6.03 -21.81
C ARG A 188 11.29 -5.00 -20.90
N ILE A 189 11.40 -3.75 -21.35
CA ILE A 189 11.95 -2.63 -20.57
C ILE A 189 11.13 -2.39 -19.30
N ILE A 190 9.80 -2.41 -19.39
CA ILE A 190 8.93 -2.21 -18.23
C ILE A 190 9.15 -3.31 -17.19
N ILE A 191 9.17 -4.59 -17.60
CA ILE A 191 9.39 -5.72 -16.68
C ILE A 191 10.76 -5.61 -16.01
N LEU A 192 11.83 -5.36 -16.78
CA LEU A 192 13.18 -5.20 -16.24
C LEU A 192 13.28 -4.01 -15.29
N SER A 193 12.71 -2.87 -15.65
CA SER A 193 12.74 -1.66 -14.81
C SER A 193 12.04 -1.91 -13.47
N ASN A 194 10.88 -2.59 -13.49
CA ASN A 194 10.18 -2.96 -12.27
C ASN A 194 10.97 -3.94 -11.40
N LEU A 195 11.64 -4.91 -12.01
CA LEU A 195 12.49 -5.86 -11.30
C LEU A 195 13.68 -5.15 -10.65
N ILE A 196 14.38 -4.29 -11.39
CA ILE A 196 15.54 -3.52 -10.89
C ILE A 196 15.11 -2.60 -9.74
N LEU A 197 14.01 -1.86 -9.90
CA LEU A 197 13.49 -0.96 -8.85
C LEU A 197 13.06 -1.73 -7.60
N SER A 198 12.44 -2.89 -7.75
CA SER A 198 12.03 -3.71 -6.60
C SER A 198 13.24 -4.28 -5.85
N LEU A 199 14.20 -4.87 -6.57
CA LEU A 199 15.43 -5.41 -5.96
C LEU A 199 16.27 -4.30 -5.31
N GLY A 200 16.42 -3.17 -6.02
CA GLY A 200 17.10 -1.98 -5.53
C GLY A 200 16.45 -1.40 -4.28
N MET A 201 15.11 -1.38 -4.22
CA MET A 201 14.37 -0.96 -3.04
C MET A 201 14.63 -1.88 -1.85
N PHE A 202 14.54 -3.21 -2.00
CA PHE A 202 14.81 -4.15 -0.90
C PHE A 202 16.26 -4.05 -0.40
N LEU A 203 17.22 -3.92 -1.32
CA LEU A 203 18.61 -3.68 -0.97
C LEU A 203 18.80 -2.34 -0.24
N GLY A 204 18.14 -1.28 -0.73
CA GLY A 204 18.13 0.05 -0.10
C GLY A 204 17.59 0.00 1.32
N ILE A 205 16.50 -0.73 1.57
CA ILE A 205 15.98 -0.96 2.92
C ILE A 205 17.03 -1.68 3.77
N ALA A 206 17.64 -2.75 3.27
CA ALA A 206 18.62 -3.53 4.01
C ALA A 206 19.87 -2.71 4.39
N LEU A 207 20.34 -1.83 3.51
CA LEU A 207 21.45 -0.92 3.78
C LEU A 207 21.03 0.21 4.73
N LEU A 208 19.84 0.76 4.55
CA LEU A 208 19.30 1.83 5.38
C LEU A 208 19.09 1.37 6.83
N VAL A 209 18.54 0.18 7.04
CA VAL A 209 18.39 -0.40 8.38
C VAL A 209 19.75 -0.66 9.04
N ARG A 210 20.75 -1.13 8.27
CA ARG A 210 22.12 -1.31 8.77
C ARG A 210 22.80 0.00 9.18
N SER A 211 22.44 1.11 8.55
CA SER A 211 22.99 2.44 8.90
C SER A 211 22.53 2.98 10.26
N LYS A 212 21.56 2.30 10.93
CA LYS A 212 21.00 2.67 12.25
C LYS A 212 20.47 4.11 12.33
N ARG A 213 20.12 4.71 11.20
CA ARG A 213 19.54 6.07 11.15
C ARG A 213 18.12 6.06 11.72
N SER A 214 17.76 7.11 12.45
CA SER A 214 16.45 7.20 13.11
C SER A 214 15.28 7.12 12.13
N PHE A 215 15.43 7.68 10.94
CA PHE A 215 14.43 7.69 9.87
C PHE A 215 14.35 6.38 9.06
N ALA A 216 15.21 5.39 9.34
CA ALA A 216 15.20 4.12 8.61
C ALA A 216 13.85 3.39 8.71
N PHE A 217 13.25 3.39 9.91
CA PHE A 217 11.99 2.73 10.17
C PHE A 217 10.82 3.24 9.30
N PRO A 218 10.45 4.54 9.32
CA PRO A 218 9.31 5.02 8.54
C PRO A 218 9.52 4.88 7.03
N ILE A 219 10.76 5.04 6.54
CA ILE A 219 11.07 4.88 5.10
C ILE A 219 10.95 3.40 4.68
N ALA A 220 11.38 2.46 5.53
CA ALA A 220 11.29 1.04 5.23
C ALA A 220 9.87 0.48 5.39
N VAL A 221 9.14 0.88 6.43
CA VAL A 221 7.85 0.29 6.76
C VAL A 221 6.76 0.67 5.75
N PHE A 222 6.83 1.88 5.19
CA PHE A 222 5.82 2.39 4.26
C PHE A 222 5.67 1.53 2.99
N PRO A 223 6.71 1.28 2.18
CA PRO A 223 6.59 0.47 0.97
C PRO A 223 6.36 -1.01 1.25
N LEU A 224 6.66 -1.51 2.46
CA LEU A 224 6.43 -2.90 2.85
C LEU A 224 4.98 -3.17 3.29
N LEU A 225 4.38 -2.25 4.06
CA LEU A 225 3.03 -2.43 4.59
C LEU A 225 1.93 -2.02 3.61
N TYR A 226 2.13 -0.93 2.87
CA TYR A 226 1.12 -0.42 1.95
C TYR A 226 0.58 -1.46 0.95
N PRO A 227 1.40 -2.31 0.30
CA PRO A 227 0.90 -3.26 -0.68
C PRO A 227 0.16 -4.47 -0.08
N LEU A 228 0.25 -4.71 1.23
CA LEU A 228 -0.30 -5.90 1.88
C LEU A 228 -1.81 -6.10 1.61
N ILE A 229 -2.58 -5.01 1.62
CA ILE A 229 -4.02 -5.07 1.34
C ILE A 229 -4.30 -5.60 -0.06
N TYR A 230 -3.47 -5.24 -1.05
CA TYR A 230 -3.63 -5.64 -2.45
C TYR A 230 -3.12 -7.07 -2.74
N TYR A 231 -2.31 -7.63 -1.85
CA TYR A 231 -1.98 -9.06 -1.92
C TYR A 231 -3.22 -9.91 -1.64
N LEU A 232 -4.08 -9.44 -0.74
CA LEU A 232 -5.29 -10.16 -0.35
C LEU A 232 -6.47 -9.86 -1.27
N THR A 233 -6.63 -8.63 -1.75
CA THR A 233 -7.74 -8.25 -2.64
C THR A 233 -7.41 -8.57 -4.10
N HIS A 234 -6.92 -7.59 -4.85
CA HIS A 234 -6.45 -7.69 -6.22
C HIS A 234 -5.33 -6.69 -6.43
N THR A 235 -4.42 -7.01 -7.35
CA THR A 235 -3.29 -6.15 -7.66
C THR A 235 -3.37 -5.61 -9.08
N SER A 236 -2.80 -4.44 -9.25
CA SER A 236 -2.53 -3.80 -10.53
C SER A 236 -1.38 -2.82 -10.28
N LEU A 237 -0.53 -2.60 -11.28
CA LEU A 237 0.54 -1.61 -11.20
C LEU A 237 0.05 -0.23 -10.73
N ARG A 238 -1.20 0.12 -11.07
CA ARG A 238 -1.83 1.38 -10.63
C ARG A 238 -1.91 1.53 -9.11
N TYR A 239 -2.09 0.42 -8.39
CA TYR A 239 -2.23 0.43 -6.94
C TYR A 239 -0.89 0.59 -6.24
N ARG A 240 0.23 0.28 -6.90
CA ARG A 240 1.58 0.49 -6.39
C ARG A 240 2.05 1.94 -6.51
N HIS A 241 1.43 2.74 -7.37
CA HIS A 241 1.85 4.12 -7.61
C HIS A 241 2.14 4.96 -6.37
N PRO A 242 1.34 4.90 -5.28
CA PRO A 242 1.66 5.68 -4.08
C PRO A 242 3.05 5.42 -3.48
N ILE A 243 3.65 4.24 -3.70
CA ILE A 243 4.98 3.90 -3.18
C ILE A 243 6.10 3.95 -4.22
N ASP A 244 5.79 4.08 -5.53
CA ASP A 244 6.82 4.16 -6.59
C ASP A 244 7.92 5.21 -6.32
N PRO A 245 7.63 6.43 -5.82
CA PRO A 245 8.68 7.39 -5.50
C PRO A 245 9.66 6.89 -4.43
N LEU A 246 9.19 6.11 -3.45
CA LEU A 246 10.04 5.52 -2.42
C LEU A 246 10.89 4.38 -2.99
N LEU A 247 10.35 3.59 -3.92
CA LEU A 247 11.10 2.53 -4.60
C LEU A 247 12.30 3.12 -5.34
N VAL A 248 12.07 4.20 -6.11
CA VAL A 248 13.12 4.93 -6.81
C VAL A 248 14.14 5.50 -5.83
N PHE A 249 13.67 6.21 -4.79
CA PHE A 249 14.54 6.79 -3.76
C PHE A 249 15.44 5.74 -3.10
N LEU A 250 14.88 4.62 -2.65
CA LEU A 250 15.62 3.54 -2.00
C LEU A 250 16.60 2.83 -2.94
N THR A 251 16.22 2.68 -4.21
CA THR A 251 17.11 2.12 -5.24
C THR A 251 18.31 3.02 -5.48
N VAL A 252 18.09 4.33 -5.67
CA VAL A 252 19.17 5.30 -5.85
C VAL A 252 20.06 5.37 -4.61
N PHE A 253 19.46 5.35 -3.41
CA PHE A 253 20.20 5.27 -2.16
C PHE A 253 21.11 4.03 -2.10
N ALA A 254 20.61 2.86 -2.49
CA ALA A 254 21.39 1.63 -2.50
C ALA A 254 22.61 1.72 -3.45
N VAL A 255 22.38 2.21 -4.67
CA VAL A 255 23.44 2.39 -5.67
C VAL A 255 24.49 3.38 -5.19
N ALA A 256 24.06 4.52 -4.62
CA ALA A 256 24.96 5.53 -4.09
C ALA A 256 25.79 5.00 -2.90
N ASP A 257 25.16 4.34 -1.94
CA ASP A 257 25.84 3.77 -0.76
C ASP A 257 26.91 2.75 -1.17
N LEU A 258 26.60 1.86 -2.13
CA LEU A 258 27.57 0.91 -2.67
C LEU A 258 28.71 1.59 -3.42
N PHE A 259 28.41 2.59 -4.24
CA PHE A 259 29.42 3.34 -5.00
C PHE A 259 30.42 4.04 -4.07
N PHE A 260 29.94 4.72 -3.02
CA PHE A 260 30.81 5.40 -2.07
C PHE A 260 31.65 4.45 -1.23
N ARG A 261 31.09 3.30 -0.81
CA ARG A 261 31.87 2.25 -0.11
C ARG A 261 32.99 1.70 -0.99
N TYR A 262 32.70 1.40 -2.25
CA TYR A 262 33.69 0.90 -3.19
C TYR A 262 34.83 1.91 -3.39
N ARG A 263 34.50 3.19 -3.58
CA ARG A 263 35.49 4.26 -3.75
C ARG A 263 36.37 4.45 -2.51
N SER A 264 35.80 4.38 -1.31
CA SER A 264 36.55 4.46 -0.04
C SER A 264 37.57 3.32 0.08
N ASN A 265 37.14 2.09 -0.22
CA ASN A 265 38.03 0.93 -0.17
C ASN A 265 39.15 1.03 -1.21
N ALA A 266 38.84 1.52 -2.43
CA ALA A 266 39.83 1.68 -3.50
C ALA A 266 40.90 2.75 -3.18
N SER A 267 40.53 3.81 -2.46
CA SER A 267 41.49 4.82 -1.99
C SER A 267 42.36 4.33 -0.84
N GLU A 268 41.88 3.40 0.01
CA GLU A 268 42.69 2.80 1.08
C GLU A 268 43.68 1.74 0.57
N THR A 269 43.44 1.16 -0.62
CA THR A 269 44.31 0.14 -1.24
C THR A 269 45.31 0.68 -2.25
N SER A 270 45.31 1.99 -2.53
CA SER A 270 46.31 2.64 -3.40
C SER A 270 47.52 3.06 -2.56
N PRO A 271 48.75 2.57 -2.84
CA PRO A 271 49.95 2.90 -2.08
C PRO A 271 50.40 4.36 -2.21
#